data_AF-A0A8T6D249-F1
#
_entry.id   AF-A0A8T6D249-F1
#
_cell.length_a   1.000
_cell.length_b   1.000
_cell.length_c   1.000
_cell.angle_alpha   90.00
_cell.angle_beta   90.00
_cell.angle_gamma   90.00
#
_symmetry.space_group_name_H-M   'P 1'
#
loop_
_entity.id
_entity.type
_entity.pdbx_description
1 polymer ?
#
loop_
_entity_poly.entity_id
_entity_poly.type
_entity_poly.pdbx_seq_one_letter_code
_entity_poly.pdbx_strand_id
1 'polypeptide(L)'
;MGATALEPADLLSAARAGFAGAPLQDSPGEVAARARLWRNGLLVAEAEVSAFDGLSAAQAAGTALQAALGDESDQPGDALSIEVEAERESRNPEGLIGLIQTPLAGRHGLILRDGDQVARGWPFEALRTDGRTAAWVKQLNRSVRRPGARLASSTSVEVFTTVEAIGSVAPADGERISARAGGFRLVETAEVLPDRLTGSALQAAAWLLRHQRPDGSFAYEYAQSAAGEQGDWTPYDQLVRQCGCAWAIAMVARLSRDRKIGEAAATAISGILERHLRRDGPGRLFYLRDMYGEAKLGAPPLLLLAITEMGSSLRLPRETVDQLTASLSAVQAADGHFGTRARGMELEGSETYYAGQIVLALARLFGVRKRPRLRSAVERALKHYQARWQDEDERDLSFTTWMIQACDQWHALEGDELARDYAYEMADWALEEQHGEDCENPLWVGAFQNTPGIGTAAYSEGIASALSIAQRMGDEERTDRYRTALLLSMRFLLSLSLEGPEHALVGGSEHVGGVRSALHRSGLRCDNAQHYLMSMLRARALCWDSE
;
A
#
# COMPACT_ATOMS: atom_id res chain seq x y z
N MET A 1 12.07 -2.65 -33.92
CA MET A 1 10.97 -2.14 -34.78
C MET A 1 10.34 -1.00 -34.00
N GLY A 2 10.48 0.24 -34.48
CA GLY A 2 9.95 1.41 -33.78
C GLY A 2 8.42 1.34 -33.79
N ALA A 3 7.81 1.30 -32.62
CA ALA A 3 6.37 1.41 -32.50
C ALA A 3 5.98 2.86 -32.87
N THR A 4 5.15 3.03 -33.88
CA THR A 4 4.57 4.33 -34.24
C THR A 4 3.64 4.77 -33.11
N ALA A 5 3.77 6.04 -32.68
CA ALA A 5 2.86 6.67 -31.74
C ALA A 5 1.41 6.55 -32.24
N LEU A 6 0.44 6.44 -31.33
CA LEU A 6 -0.96 6.47 -31.72
C LEU A 6 -1.30 7.86 -32.23
N GLU A 7 -1.98 7.93 -33.39
CA GLU A 7 -2.47 9.18 -33.91
C GLU A 7 -3.59 9.71 -32.99
N PRO A 8 -3.68 11.03 -32.73
CA PRO A 8 -4.72 11.66 -31.91
C PRO A 8 -6.16 11.20 -32.20
N ALA A 9 -6.45 10.81 -33.45
CA ALA A 9 -7.75 10.29 -33.86
C ALA A 9 -8.12 8.94 -33.21
N ASP A 10 -7.14 8.07 -32.94
CA ASP A 10 -7.35 6.76 -32.31
C ASP A 10 -7.63 6.90 -30.81
N LEU A 11 -6.95 7.83 -30.13
CA LEU A 11 -7.24 8.19 -28.74
C LEU A 11 -8.64 8.82 -28.60
N LEU A 12 -9.03 9.66 -29.56
CA LEU A 12 -10.37 10.24 -29.63
C LEU A 12 -11.44 9.16 -29.80
N SER A 13 -11.19 8.18 -30.67
CA SER A 13 -12.09 7.06 -30.94
C SER A 13 -12.23 6.16 -29.71
N ALA A 14 -11.11 5.87 -29.02
CA ALA A 14 -11.09 5.05 -27.81
C ALA A 14 -11.75 5.75 -26.61
N ALA A 15 -11.53 7.05 -26.42
CA ALA A 15 -12.26 7.84 -25.43
C ALA A 15 -13.77 7.81 -25.74
N ARG A 16 -14.17 8.12 -26.99
CA ARG A 16 -15.57 8.08 -27.42
C ARG A 16 -16.21 6.70 -27.26
N ALA A 17 -15.48 5.62 -27.51
CA ALA A 17 -15.95 4.24 -27.36
C ALA A 17 -16.05 3.82 -25.88
N GLY A 18 -15.06 4.18 -25.05
CA GLY A 18 -15.07 3.92 -23.60
C GLY A 18 -16.21 4.64 -22.88
N PHE A 19 -16.61 5.82 -23.36
CA PHE A 19 -17.75 6.57 -22.83
C PHE A 19 -19.11 6.20 -23.46
N ALA A 20 -19.14 5.51 -24.60
CA ALA A 20 -20.39 5.11 -25.27
C ALA A 20 -21.23 4.10 -24.46
N GLY A 21 -20.64 3.45 -23.45
CA GLY A 21 -21.32 2.51 -22.54
C GLY A 21 -21.62 3.08 -21.14
N ALA A 22 -21.23 4.32 -20.84
CA ALA A 22 -21.46 4.91 -19.52
C ALA A 22 -22.92 5.43 -19.42
N PRO A 23 -23.66 5.15 -18.33
CA PRO A 23 -24.98 5.69 -18.10
C PRO A 23 -24.87 7.17 -17.67
N LEU A 24 -24.41 8.01 -18.58
CA LEU A 24 -24.40 9.45 -18.39
C LEU A 24 -25.84 9.92 -18.58
N GLN A 25 -26.51 10.32 -17.50
CA GLN A 25 -27.82 10.93 -17.63
C GLN A 25 -27.67 12.20 -18.47
N ASP A 26 -28.46 12.33 -19.54
CA ASP A 26 -28.72 13.60 -20.23
C ASP A 26 -29.45 14.54 -19.27
N SER A 27 -28.74 15.01 -18.25
CA SER A 27 -29.24 16.00 -17.32
C SER A 27 -29.22 17.34 -18.03
N PRO A 28 -30.34 18.08 -18.09
CA PRO A 28 -30.33 19.44 -18.62
C PRO A 28 -29.40 20.31 -17.73
N GLY A 29 -28.24 20.71 -18.25
CA GLY A 29 -27.25 21.46 -17.50
C GLY A 29 -25.87 21.54 -18.16
N GLU A 30 -24.98 22.31 -17.53
CA GLU A 30 -23.57 22.47 -17.91
C GLU A 30 -22.82 21.15 -17.64
N VAL A 31 -22.32 20.48 -18.68
CA VAL A 31 -21.44 19.30 -18.56
C VAL A 31 -19.99 19.75 -18.71
N ALA A 32 -19.13 19.37 -17.76
CA ALA A 32 -17.71 19.64 -17.81
C ALA A 32 -16.89 18.37 -18.07
N ALA A 33 -15.81 18.50 -18.83
CA ALA A 33 -14.81 17.46 -19.02
C ALA A 33 -13.41 18.06 -18.93
N ARG A 34 -12.47 17.25 -18.47
CA ARG A 34 -11.07 17.64 -18.33
C ARG A 34 -10.15 16.55 -18.86
N ALA A 35 -9.18 16.95 -19.66
CA ALA A 35 -8.15 16.06 -20.19
C ALA A 35 -6.76 16.56 -19.76
N ARG A 36 -5.88 15.62 -19.39
CA ARG A 36 -4.52 15.90 -18.96
C ARG A 36 -3.54 14.92 -19.59
N LEU A 37 -2.46 15.46 -20.13
CA LEU A 37 -1.37 14.72 -20.75
C LEU A 37 -0.18 14.67 -19.78
N TRP A 38 0.36 13.48 -19.58
CA TRP A 38 1.42 13.21 -18.62
C TRP A 38 2.66 12.67 -19.31
N ARG A 39 3.84 13.05 -18.81
CA ARG A 39 5.14 12.50 -19.24
C ARG A 39 6.03 12.33 -18.03
N ASN A 40 6.50 11.11 -17.77
CA ASN A 40 7.40 10.82 -16.65
C ASN A 40 6.98 11.46 -15.31
N GLY A 41 5.69 11.42 -14.97
CA GLY A 41 5.12 12.01 -13.74
C GLY A 41 4.81 13.50 -13.82
N LEU A 42 5.20 14.20 -14.90
CA LEU A 42 4.96 15.62 -15.14
C LEU A 42 3.67 15.84 -15.92
N LEU A 43 2.89 16.83 -15.52
CA LEU A 43 1.77 17.34 -16.31
C LEU A 43 2.33 18.19 -17.46
N VAL A 44 2.10 17.75 -18.70
CA VAL A 44 2.61 18.43 -19.92
C VAL A 44 1.57 19.38 -20.48
N ALA A 45 0.31 18.95 -20.49
CA ALA A 45 -0.81 19.75 -20.96
C ALA A 45 -2.09 19.42 -20.20
N GLU A 46 -2.96 20.41 -20.07
CA GLU A 46 -4.27 20.28 -19.45
C GLU A 46 -5.27 21.16 -20.21
N ALA A 47 -6.48 20.64 -20.41
CA ALA A 47 -7.60 21.43 -20.88
C ALA A 47 -8.88 21.03 -20.15
N GLU A 48 -9.62 22.03 -19.69
CA GLU A 48 -10.97 21.88 -19.17
C GLU A 48 -11.96 22.54 -20.13
N VAL A 49 -13.02 21.82 -20.47
CA VAL A 49 -14.11 22.29 -21.31
C VAL A 49 -15.40 22.18 -20.52
N SER A 50 -16.09 23.30 -20.36
CA SER A 50 -17.45 23.34 -19.83
C SER A 50 -18.38 23.75 -20.98
N ALA A 51 -19.38 22.92 -21.27
CA ALA A 51 -20.34 23.17 -22.33
C ALA A 51 -21.69 23.62 -21.76
N PHE A 52 -22.23 24.71 -22.30
CA PHE A 52 -23.62 25.11 -22.10
C PHE A 52 -24.43 24.62 -23.30
N ASP A 53 -25.47 23.82 -23.04
CA ASP A 53 -26.45 23.30 -24.01
C ASP A 53 -25.91 22.59 -25.27
N GLY A 54 -26.10 21.26 -25.35
CA GLY A 54 -26.08 20.52 -26.63
C GLY A 54 -24.82 19.71 -26.97
N LEU A 55 -23.83 19.62 -26.08
CA LEU A 55 -22.71 18.67 -26.22
C LEU A 55 -22.91 17.47 -25.29
N SER A 56 -22.78 16.25 -25.83
CA SER A 56 -22.71 15.03 -25.02
C SER A 56 -21.37 14.97 -24.27
N ALA A 57 -21.32 14.21 -23.17
CA ALA A 57 -20.10 14.01 -22.40
C ALA A 57 -18.93 13.47 -23.24
N ALA A 58 -19.20 12.62 -24.24
CA ALA A 58 -18.20 12.15 -25.19
C ALA A 58 -17.66 13.26 -26.11
N GLN A 59 -18.49 14.25 -26.44
CA GLN A 59 -18.05 15.42 -27.21
C GLN A 59 -17.20 16.35 -26.33
N ALA A 60 -17.63 16.62 -25.09
CA ALA A 60 -16.85 17.42 -24.13
C ALA A 60 -15.47 16.80 -23.87
N ALA A 61 -15.40 15.48 -23.64
CA ALA A 61 -14.15 14.73 -23.49
C ALA A 61 -13.27 14.82 -24.74
N GLY A 62 -13.86 14.67 -25.94
CA GLY A 62 -13.13 14.80 -27.20
C GLY A 62 -12.57 16.20 -27.42
N THR A 63 -13.32 17.25 -27.09
CA THR A 63 -12.86 18.64 -27.19
C THR A 63 -11.76 18.94 -26.17
N ALA A 64 -11.91 18.50 -24.92
CA ALA A 64 -10.86 18.64 -23.91
C ALA A 64 -9.58 17.92 -24.34
N LEU A 65 -9.70 16.70 -24.89
CA LEU A 65 -8.57 15.95 -25.41
C LEU A 65 -7.88 16.67 -26.58
N GLN A 66 -8.64 17.17 -27.56
CA GLN A 66 -8.08 17.95 -28.67
C GLN A 66 -7.36 19.21 -28.18
N ALA A 67 -7.95 19.92 -27.22
CA ALA A 67 -7.35 21.11 -26.64
C ALA A 67 -6.07 20.78 -25.85
N ALA A 68 -6.03 19.67 -25.11
CA ALA A 68 -4.86 19.23 -24.37
C ALA A 68 -3.74 18.72 -25.28
N LEU A 69 -4.06 18.07 -26.40
CA LEU A 69 -3.06 17.62 -27.38
C LEU A 69 -2.48 18.78 -28.21
N GLY A 70 -3.24 19.87 -28.37
CA GLY A 70 -2.79 21.05 -29.12
C GLY A 70 -2.26 20.71 -30.52
N ASP A 71 -1.19 21.40 -30.92
CA ASP A 71 -0.39 21.18 -32.14
C ASP A 71 0.93 20.44 -31.80
N GLU A 72 0.98 19.64 -30.73
CA GLU A 72 2.20 18.93 -30.28
C GLU A 72 2.62 17.84 -31.30
N SER A 73 3.22 18.26 -32.41
CA SER A 73 3.77 17.37 -33.44
C SER A 73 5.10 16.72 -33.05
N ASP A 74 5.78 17.27 -32.04
CA ASP A 74 7.21 16.95 -31.83
C ASP A 74 7.48 16.08 -30.61
N GLN A 75 6.58 16.00 -29.61
CA GLN A 75 6.77 15.13 -28.45
C GLN A 75 5.41 14.68 -27.87
N PRO A 76 4.91 13.46 -28.15
CA PRO A 76 3.70 12.95 -27.52
C PRO A 76 3.93 12.67 -26.03
N GLY A 77 2.93 12.89 -25.17
CA GLY A 77 2.98 12.43 -23.76
C GLY A 77 3.06 10.90 -23.67
N ASP A 78 3.26 10.38 -22.46
CA ASP A 78 3.31 8.92 -22.19
C ASP A 78 1.94 8.39 -21.78
N ALA A 79 1.16 9.19 -21.06
CA ALA A 79 -0.19 8.83 -20.61
C ALA A 79 -1.18 9.99 -20.68
N LEU A 80 -2.46 9.62 -20.77
CA LEU A 80 -3.60 10.51 -20.84
C LEU A 80 -4.56 10.16 -19.72
N SER A 81 -5.05 11.17 -18.99
CA SER A 81 -6.17 11.03 -18.06
C SER A 81 -7.32 11.94 -18.48
N ILE A 82 -8.54 11.40 -18.55
CA ILE A 82 -9.76 12.15 -18.88
C ILE A 82 -10.76 11.96 -17.75
N GLU A 83 -11.31 13.06 -17.22
CA GLU A 83 -12.41 13.08 -16.26
C GLU A 83 -13.62 13.76 -16.88
N VAL A 84 -14.81 13.16 -16.74
CA VAL A 84 -16.07 13.73 -17.22
C VAL A 84 -17.08 13.78 -16.09
N GLU A 85 -17.69 14.93 -15.87
CA GLU A 85 -18.78 15.12 -14.89
C GLU A 85 -19.96 14.21 -15.26
N ALA A 86 -20.52 13.51 -14.26
CA ALA A 86 -21.62 12.56 -14.44
C ALA A 86 -22.85 12.95 -13.62
N GLU A 87 -22.98 12.42 -12.40
CA GLU A 87 -24.12 12.72 -11.52
C GLU A 87 -23.81 13.96 -10.70
N ARG A 88 -24.80 14.85 -10.53
CA ARG A 88 -24.64 16.12 -9.82
C ARG A 88 -25.78 16.31 -8.82
N GLU A 89 -25.43 16.75 -7.63
CA GLU A 89 -26.39 16.99 -6.55
C GLU A 89 -26.07 18.29 -5.81
N SER A 90 -27.08 19.13 -5.61
CA SER A 90 -26.95 20.31 -4.74
C SER A 90 -26.89 19.89 -3.27
N ARG A 91 -25.92 20.42 -2.54
CA ARG A 91 -25.75 20.20 -1.09
C ARG A 91 -25.77 21.54 -0.36
N ASN A 92 -26.26 21.52 0.87
CA ASN A 92 -26.21 22.67 1.77
C ASN A 92 -25.34 22.33 2.98
N PRO A 93 -23.99 22.44 2.87
CA PRO A 93 -23.12 22.11 3.97
C PRO A 93 -23.24 23.13 5.11
N GLU A 94 -23.34 22.63 6.33
CA GLU A 94 -23.29 23.46 7.53
C GLU A 94 -21.88 24.00 7.77
N GLY A 95 -21.58 25.14 7.14
CA GLY A 95 -20.28 25.80 7.23
C GLY A 95 -19.14 25.01 6.59
N LEU A 96 -17.91 25.43 6.90
CA LEU A 96 -16.72 24.87 6.27
C LEU A 96 -16.45 23.41 6.68
N ILE A 97 -16.80 23.00 7.91
CA ILE A 97 -16.62 21.60 8.36
C ILE A 97 -17.56 20.69 7.57
N GLY A 98 -18.84 21.05 7.47
CA GLY A 98 -19.78 20.32 6.62
C GLY A 98 -19.28 20.21 5.19
N LEU A 99 -18.76 21.29 4.61
CA LEU A 99 -18.22 21.31 3.25
C LEU A 99 -17.00 20.39 3.07
N ILE A 100 -16.15 20.28 4.09
CA ILE A 100 -14.98 19.37 4.09
C ILE A 100 -15.42 17.90 4.14
N GLN A 101 -16.51 17.60 4.84
CA GLN A 101 -17.07 16.26 4.98
C GLN A 101 -17.97 15.86 3.81
N THR A 102 -18.44 16.82 3.01
CA THR A 102 -19.32 16.61 1.87
C THR A 102 -18.76 15.63 0.80
N PRO A 103 -17.50 15.75 0.33
CA PRO A 103 -16.97 14.86 -0.70
C PRO A 103 -16.34 13.59 -0.11
N LEU A 104 -16.63 12.45 -0.73
CA LEU A 104 -15.86 11.23 -0.56
C LEU A 104 -14.61 11.32 -1.43
N ALA A 105 -13.43 11.22 -0.81
CA ALA A 105 -12.15 11.37 -1.50
C ALA A 105 -12.04 10.38 -2.67
N GLY A 106 -11.76 10.92 -3.87
CA GLY A 106 -11.66 10.15 -5.10
C GLY A 106 -12.96 9.74 -5.76
N ARG A 107 -14.10 9.99 -5.13
CA ARG A 107 -15.40 9.74 -5.74
C ARG A 107 -16.11 11.04 -6.12
N HIS A 108 -15.99 12.05 -5.25
CA HIS A 108 -16.75 13.28 -5.37
C HIS A 108 -15.87 14.49 -5.70
N GLY A 109 -16.29 15.23 -6.71
CA GLY A 109 -15.82 16.58 -7.02
C GLY A 109 -16.74 17.61 -6.36
N LEU A 110 -16.29 18.86 -6.34
CA LEU A 110 -17.06 19.97 -5.79
C LEU A 110 -17.16 21.11 -6.79
N ILE A 111 -18.34 21.71 -6.86
CA ILE A 111 -18.57 22.97 -7.56
C ILE A 111 -19.06 23.98 -6.53
N LEU A 112 -18.29 25.04 -6.35
CA LEU A 112 -18.63 26.17 -5.50
C LEU A 112 -19.00 27.35 -6.38
N ARG A 113 -20.18 27.93 -6.16
CA ARG A 113 -20.57 29.18 -6.83
C ARG A 113 -20.88 30.25 -5.79
N ASP A 114 -20.30 31.43 -5.97
CA ASP A 114 -20.53 32.59 -5.13
C ASP A 114 -20.60 33.87 -5.96
N GLY A 115 -21.83 34.36 -6.20
CA GLY A 115 -22.07 35.38 -7.21
C GLY A 115 -21.64 34.88 -8.59
N ASP A 116 -20.80 35.65 -9.27
CA ASP A 116 -20.26 35.32 -10.61
C ASP A 116 -19.02 34.41 -10.55
N GLN A 117 -18.50 34.11 -9.35
CA GLN A 117 -17.32 33.27 -9.19
C GLN A 117 -17.73 31.80 -9.14
N VAL A 118 -17.06 30.98 -9.94
CA VAL A 118 -17.25 29.53 -9.98
C VAL A 118 -15.89 28.87 -9.81
N ALA A 119 -15.82 27.91 -8.91
CA ALA A 119 -14.67 27.04 -8.79
C ALA A 119 -15.10 25.60 -8.83
N ARG A 120 -14.43 24.84 -9.70
CA ARG A 120 -14.60 23.40 -9.84
C ARG A 120 -13.35 22.71 -9.32
N GLY A 121 -13.55 21.76 -8.43
CA GLY A 121 -12.50 20.88 -7.94
C GLY A 121 -12.83 19.47 -8.37
N TRP A 122 -11.85 18.77 -8.94
CA TRP A 122 -12.05 17.42 -9.49
C TRP A 122 -11.66 16.33 -8.48
N PRO A 123 -12.33 15.15 -8.49
CA PRO A 123 -12.04 14.06 -7.55
C PRO A 123 -10.58 13.60 -7.55
N PHE A 124 -9.94 13.53 -8.73
CA PHE A 124 -8.53 13.13 -8.83
C PHE A 124 -7.58 14.09 -8.10
N GLU A 125 -7.87 15.40 -8.11
CA GLU A 125 -7.05 16.39 -7.42
C GLU A 125 -7.16 16.25 -5.91
N ALA A 126 -8.39 16.03 -5.42
CA ALA A 126 -8.65 15.86 -4.01
C ALA A 126 -7.77 14.75 -3.42
N LEU A 127 -7.61 13.65 -4.15
CA LEU A 127 -6.75 12.53 -3.75
C LEU A 127 -5.26 12.89 -3.77
N ARG A 128 -4.79 13.69 -4.72
CA ARG A 128 -3.37 14.06 -4.84
C ARG A 128 -2.90 15.08 -3.81
N THR A 129 -3.79 15.73 -3.08
CA THR A 129 -3.44 16.65 -1.98
C THR A 129 -3.05 15.91 -0.69
N ASP A 130 -2.34 14.78 -0.81
CA ASP A 130 -1.89 13.94 0.32
C ASP A 130 -3.07 13.49 1.22
N GLY A 131 -4.25 13.32 0.62
CA GLY A 131 -5.50 12.98 1.33
C GLY A 131 -6.06 14.10 2.21
N ARG A 132 -5.53 15.33 2.11
CA ARG A 132 -6.07 16.48 2.83
C ARG A 132 -7.23 17.08 2.05
N THR A 133 -8.35 16.34 1.99
CA THR A 133 -9.63 16.85 1.48
C THR A 133 -9.93 18.23 2.04
N ALA A 134 -9.64 18.45 3.34
CA ALA A 134 -9.74 19.75 3.98
C ALA A 134 -8.88 20.86 3.35
N ALA A 135 -7.65 20.58 2.94
CA ALA A 135 -6.77 21.54 2.30
C ALA A 135 -7.24 21.85 0.88
N TRP A 136 -7.60 20.82 0.11
CA TRP A 136 -8.18 20.97 -1.23
C TRP A 136 -9.48 21.78 -1.21
N VAL A 137 -10.42 21.44 -0.32
CA VAL A 137 -11.66 22.21 -0.10
C VAL A 137 -11.37 23.65 0.29
N LYS A 138 -10.39 23.88 1.18
CA LYS A 138 -9.99 25.25 1.56
C LYS A 138 -9.39 26.02 0.38
N GLN A 139 -8.63 25.37 -0.50
CA GLN A 139 -8.09 25.99 -1.71
C GLN A 139 -9.20 26.33 -2.70
N LEU A 140 -10.15 25.42 -2.92
CA LEU A 140 -11.31 25.66 -3.78
C LEU A 140 -12.20 26.78 -3.22
N ASN A 141 -12.41 26.81 -1.92
CA ASN A 141 -13.15 27.90 -1.30
C ASN A 141 -12.40 29.25 -1.43
N ARG A 142 -11.06 29.24 -1.50
CA ARG A 142 -10.26 30.46 -1.70
C ARG A 142 -10.32 31.02 -3.13
N SER A 143 -10.67 30.21 -4.13
CA SER A 143 -10.82 30.71 -5.51
C SER A 143 -12.16 31.43 -5.72
N VAL A 144 -13.21 31.08 -4.96
CA VAL A 144 -14.46 31.84 -4.95
C VAL A 144 -14.50 32.93 -3.87
N ARG A 145 -13.68 32.85 -2.82
CA ARG A 145 -13.76 33.74 -1.64
C ARG A 145 -12.40 34.12 -1.05
N ARG A 146 -12.37 35.23 -0.30
CA ARG A 146 -11.18 35.64 0.45
C ARG A 146 -10.87 34.71 1.64
N PRO A 147 -9.59 34.50 2.00
CA PRO A 147 -9.22 33.71 3.18
C PRO A 147 -9.89 34.23 4.47
N GLY A 148 -10.50 33.32 5.24
CA GLY A 148 -11.15 33.63 6.52
C GLY A 148 -12.63 34.04 6.43
N ALA A 149 -13.20 34.20 5.23
CA ALA A 149 -14.65 34.42 5.07
C ALA A 149 -15.43 33.15 5.46
N ARG A 150 -16.53 33.31 6.23
CA ARG A 150 -17.48 32.23 6.48
C ARG A 150 -18.18 31.83 5.19
N LEU A 151 -18.54 30.56 5.03
CA LEU A 151 -19.42 30.12 3.93
C LEU A 151 -20.77 30.84 4.09
N ALA A 152 -21.21 31.61 3.10
CA ALA A 152 -22.46 32.35 3.20
C ALA A 152 -23.60 31.41 2.83
N SER A 153 -24.80 31.69 3.34
CA SER A 153 -26.02 30.99 2.94
C SER A 153 -26.34 31.13 1.44
N SER A 154 -25.70 32.08 0.74
CA SER A 154 -25.86 32.30 -0.71
C SER A 154 -24.89 31.48 -1.57
N THR A 155 -23.90 30.81 -0.98
CA THR A 155 -22.98 29.95 -1.76
C THR A 155 -23.71 28.68 -2.14
N SER A 156 -23.86 28.42 -3.44
CA SER A 156 -24.34 27.12 -3.89
C SER A 156 -23.17 26.14 -3.89
N VAL A 157 -23.39 24.98 -3.27
CA VAL A 157 -22.44 23.88 -3.25
C VAL A 157 -23.07 22.73 -3.99
N GLU A 158 -22.37 22.22 -4.98
CA GLU A 158 -22.80 21.04 -5.71
C GLU A 158 -21.70 19.99 -5.62
N VAL A 159 -22.11 18.75 -5.46
CA VAL A 159 -21.26 17.57 -5.47
C VAL A 159 -21.48 16.87 -6.78
N PHE A 160 -20.41 16.40 -7.41
CA PHE A 160 -20.54 15.60 -8.62
C PHE A 160 -19.67 14.35 -8.58
N THR A 161 -20.07 13.31 -9.30
CA THR A 161 -19.24 12.14 -9.59
C THR A 161 -18.59 12.29 -10.96
N THR A 162 -17.52 11.53 -11.21
CA THR A 162 -16.87 11.51 -12.52
C THR A 162 -16.82 10.11 -13.10
N VAL A 163 -16.96 10.03 -14.43
CA VAL A 163 -16.42 8.90 -15.19
C VAL A 163 -15.01 9.27 -15.60
N GLU A 164 -14.03 8.45 -15.22
CA GLU A 164 -12.63 8.71 -15.51
C GLU A 164 -12.02 7.59 -16.35
N ALA A 165 -11.04 7.93 -17.18
CA ALA A 165 -10.26 6.99 -17.95
C ALA A 165 -8.79 7.39 -17.96
N ILE A 166 -7.90 6.41 -17.81
CA ILE A 166 -6.45 6.60 -17.98
C ILE A 166 -5.95 5.64 -19.04
N GLY A 167 -5.13 6.14 -19.98
CA GLY A 167 -4.55 5.35 -21.06
C GLY A 167 -3.12 5.75 -21.41
N SER A 168 -2.42 4.89 -22.13
CA SER A 168 -1.11 5.23 -22.71
C SER A 168 -1.28 5.93 -24.04
N VAL A 169 -0.45 6.94 -24.31
CA VAL A 169 -0.45 7.67 -25.59
C VAL A 169 0.45 6.99 -26.64
N ALA A 170 1.45 6.22 -26.20
CA ALA A 170 2.21 5.29 -27.03
C ALA A 170 1.80 3.83 -26.73
N PRO A 171 1.78 2.90 -27.71
CA PRO A 171 1.31 1.55 -27.48
C PRO A 171 2.29 0.77 -26.59
N ALA A 172 1.79 0.33 -25.42
CA ALA A 172 2.29 -0.86 -24.75
C ALA A 172 1.27 -1.98 -24.99
N ASP A 173 1.77 -3.19 -25.24
CA ASP A 173 0.98 -4.35 -25.64
C ASP A 173 -0.24 -4.60 -24.73
N GLY A 174 -1.45 -4.47 -25.28
CA GLY A 174 -2.66 -5.11 -24.75
C GLY A 174 -3.74 -4.20 -24.16
N GLU A 175 -3.42 -3.24 -23.29
CA GLU A 175 -4.43 -2.43 -22.59
C GLU A 175 -4.23 -0.93 -22.86
N ARG A 176 -5.08 -0.36 -23.73
CA ARG A 176 -4.89 0.99 -24.29
C ARG A 176 -5.46 2.12 -23.42
N ILE A 177 -6.66 1.92 -22.85
CA ILE A 177 -7.35 2.86 -21.96
C ILE A 177 -8.21 2.01 -21.01
N SER A 178 -8.15 2.29 -19.70
CA SER A 178 -9.01 1.64 -18.70
C SER A 178 -9.82 2.65 -17.91
N ALA A 179 -11.07 2.29 -17.62
CA ALA A 179 -11.97 3.07 -16.78
C ALA A 179 -11.45 3.14 -15.35
N ARG A 180 -11.68 4.27 -14.69
CA ARG A 180 -11.13 4.64 -13.40
C ARG A 180 -12.19 5.27 -12.51
N ALA A 181 -11.97 5.15 -11.21
CA ALA A 181 -12.70 5.88 -10.19
C ALA A 181 -11.66 6.65 -9.35
N GLY A 182 -11.69 7.98 -9.41
CA GLY A 182 -10.74 8.83 -8.68
C GLY A 182 -9.28 8.64 -9.09
N GLY A 183 -9.00 8.29 -10.34
CA GLY A 183 -7.65 8.10 -10.84
C GLY A 183 -7.10 6.71 -10.68
N PHE A 184 -7.90 5.81 -10.11
CA PHE A 184 -7.46 4.47 -9.77
C PHE A 184 -8.29 3.42 -10.47
N ARG A 185 -7.65 2.27 -10.71
CA ARG A 185 -8.38 1.07 -11.11
C ARG A 185 -9.35 0.69 -10.00
N LEU A 186 -10.63 0.61 -10.32
CA LEU A 186 -11.54 -0.17 -9.50
C LEU A 186 -11.27 -1.64 -9.81
N VAL A 187 -10.74 -2.37 -8.83
CA VAL A 187 -10.51 -3.81 -8.97
C VAL A 187 -11.78 -4.51 -8.50
N GLU A 188 -12.36 -5.35 -9.33
CA GLU A 188 -13.50 -6.18 -8.95
C GLU A 188 -13.04 -7.40 -8.18
N THR A 189 -13.86 -7.92 -7.25
CA THR A 189 -13.52 -9.13 -6.48
C THR A 189 -13.24 -10.33 -7.40
N ALA A 190 -13.95 -10.42 -8.53
CA ALA A 190 -13.75 -11.46 -9.54
C ALA A 190 -12.38 -11.40 -10.24
N GLU A 191 -11.68 -10.26 -10.17
CA GLU A 191 -10.32 -10.11 -10.72
C GLU A 191 -9.24 -10.65 -9.79
N VAL A 192 -9.57 -10.95 -8.53
CA VAL A 192 -8.65 -11.50 -7.52
C VAL A 192 -8.43 -12.98 -7.83
N LEU A 193 -7.52 -13.26 -8.78
CA LEU A 193 -7.21 -14.59 -9.28
C LEU A 193 -5.78 -15.04 -8.90
N PRO A 194 -5.51 -16.34 -8.75
CA PRO A 194 -4.20 -16.85 -8.32
C PRO A 194 -3.03 -16.32 -9.14
N ASP A 195 -3.17 -16.34 -10.46
CA ASP A 195 -2.13 -15.91 -11.40
C ASP A 195 -1.90 -14.41 -11.32
N ARG A 196 -2.96 -13.63 -11.09
CA ARG A 196 -2.85 -12.18 -10.92
C ARG A 196 -2.13 -11.83 -9.62
N LEU A 197 -2.44 -12.49 -8.51
CA LEU A 197 -1.73 -12.27 -7.25
C LEU A 197 -0.25 -12.64 -7.38
N THR A 198 0.04 -13.76 -8.03
CA THR A 198 1.42 -14.19 -8.29
C THR A 198 2.16 -13.18 -9.17
N GLY A 199 1.57 -12.80 -10.30
CA GLY A 199 2.14 -11.84 -11.23
C GLY A 199 2.43 -10.49 -10.57
N SER A 200 1.46 -9.94 -9.83
CA SER A 200 1.62 -8.65 -9.16
C SER A 200 2.66 -8.71 -8.03
N ALA A 201 2.72 -9.79 -7.26
CA ALA A 201 3.78 -10.00 -6.27
C ALA A 201 5.18 -10.06 -6.89
N LEU A 202 5.32 -10.75 -8.03
CA LEU A 202 6.59 -10.83 -8.76
C LEU A 202 6.99 -9.49 -9.37
N GLN A 203 6.04 -8.67 -9.82
CA GLN A 203 6.31 -7.30 -10.25
C GLN A 203 6.82 -6.43 -9.11
N ALA A 204 6.24 -6.54 -7.91
CA ALA A 204 6.74 -5.83 -6.72
C ALA A 204 8.14 -6.31 -6.29
N ALA A 205 8.41 -7.62 -6.36
CA ALA A 205 9.76 -8.14 -6.15
C ALA A 205 10.75 -7.61 -7.21
N ALA A 206 10.36 -7.59 -8.48
CA ALA A 206 11.19 -7.05 -9.56
C ALA A 206 11.46 -5.55 -9.37
N TRP A 207 10.48 -4.78 -8.89
CA TRP A 207 10.65 -3.37 -8.55
C TRP A 207 11.69 -3.18 -7.45
N LEU A 208 11.63 -3.97 -6.36
CA LEU A 208 12.65 -3.94 -5.30
C LEU A 208 14.05 -4.25 -5.84
N LEU A 209 14.17 -5.28 -6.69
CA LEU A 209 15.45 -5.68 -7.28
C LEU A 209 16.03 -4.62 -8.21
N ARG A 210 15.21 -3.94 -9.01
CA ARG A 210 15.65 -2.84 -9.87
C ARG A 210 16.19 -1.65 -9.07
N HIS A 211 15.66 -1.44 -7.87
CA HIS A 211 16.04 -0.33 -6.98
C HIS A 211 16.95 -0.79 -5.83
N GLN A 212 17.57 -1.97 -5.95
CA GLN A 212 18.63 -2.39 -5.04
C GLN A 212 19.94 -1.68 -5.42
N ARG A 213 20.56 -1.02 -4.44
CA ARG A 213 21.85 -0.34 -4.57
C ARG A 213 23.00 -1.35 -4.53
N PRO A 214 24.19 -1.00 -5.04
CA PRO A 214 25.36 -1.89 -5.03
C PRO A 214 25.79 -2.39 -3.65
N ASP A 215 25.47 -1.65 -2.58
CA ASP A 215 25.74 -2.03 -1.19
C ASP A 215 24.67 -2.96 -0.57
N GLY A 216 23.72 -3.42 -1.39
CA GLY A 216 22.63 -4.30 -1.01
C GLY A 216 21.40 -3.62 -0.41
N SER A 217 21.46 -2.33 -0.05
CA SER A 217 20.27 -1.60 0.42
C SER A 217 19.27 -1.39 -0.73
N PHE A 218 18.00 -1.30 -0.39
CA PHE A 218 16.94 -0.91 -1.31
C PHE A 218 16.71 0.60 -1.23
N ALA A 219 16.41 1.25 -2.35
CA ALA A 219 16.00 2.65 -2.32
C ALA A 219 14.71 2.78 -1.48
N TYR A 220 14.75 3.61 -0.43
CA TYR A 220 13.73 3.59 0.62
C TYR A 220 12.40 4.19 0.15
N GLU A 221 12.42 5.45 -0.30
CA GLU A 221 11.22 6.20 -0.65
C GLU A 221 11.45 7.04 -1.90
N TYR A 222 10.55 6.93 -2.87
CA TYR A 222 10.40 7.85 -3.99
C TYR A 222 9.25 8.80 -3.68
N ALA A 223 9.58 10.07 -3.44
CA ALA A 223 8.61 11.10 -3.09
C ALA A 223 8.16 11.84 -4.36
N GLN A 224 6.85 11.90 -4.58
CA GLN A 224 6.30 12.72 -5.65
C GLN A 224 6.16 14.17 -5.16
N SER A 225 6.57 15.14 -5.99
CA SER A 225 6.39 16.56 -5.65
C SER A 225 4.91 16.95 -5.68
N ALA A 226 4.48 17.76 -4.71
CA ALA A 226 3.11 18.25 -4.58
C ALA A 226 2.69 19.25 -5.68
N ALA A 227 3.64 19.76 -6.48
CA ALA A 227 3.42 20.84 -7.45
C ALA A 227 3.48 20.40 -8.93
N GLY A 228 3.35 19.09 -9.20
CA GLY A 228 3.45 18.59 -10.58
C GLY A 228 4.89 18.55 -11.12
N GLU A 229 5.89 18.64 -10.23
CA GLU A 229 7.30 18.43 -10.57
C GLU A 229 7.65 16.94 -10.52
N GLN A 230 8.78 16.60 -11.13
CA GLN A 230 9.28 15.23 -11.18
C GLN A 230 9.59 14.76 -9.75
N GLY A 231 9.12 13.55 -9.40
CA GLY A 231 9.48 12.96 -8.11
C GLY A 231 10.96 12.60 -8.04
N ASP A 232 11.47 12.43 -6.83
CA ASP A 232 12.86 12.02 -6.60
C ASP A 232 12.97 11.02 -5.45
N TRP A 233 14.05 10.26 -5.45
CA TRP A 233 14.42 9.38 -4.37
C TRP A 233 14.88 10.19 -3.17
N THR A 234 14.29 9.93 -2.01
CA THR A 234 14.73 10.58 -0.79
C THR A 234 16.13 10.09 -0.40
N PRO A 235 16.96 10.95 0.22
CA PRO A 235 18.25 10.53 0.77
C PRO A 235 18.09 9.71 2.06
N TYR A 236 16.88 9.62 2.60
CA TYR A 236 16.58 8.91 3.84
C TYR A 236 16.68 7.40 3.63
N ASP A 237 17.09 6.71 4.68
CA ASP A 237 17.04 5.26 4.76
C ASP A 237 16.47 4.87 6.13
N GLN A 238 15.90 3.67 6.19
CA GLN A 238 15.23 3.15 7.38
C GLN A 238 15.58 1.67 7.57
N LEU A 239 16.50 1.40 8.49
CA LEU A 239 17.10 0.08 8.70
C LEU A 239 16.10 -1.04 8.99
N VAL A 240 15.00 -0.75 9.70
CA VAL A 240 13.95 -1.75 9.96
C VAL A 240 13.30 -2.17 8.63
N ARG A 241 13.07 -1.21 7.73
CA ARG A 241 12.49 -1.46 6.41
C ARG A 241 13.47 -2.20 5.50
N GLN A 242 14.75 -1.88 5.55
CA GLN A 242 15.79 -2.63 4.85
C GLN A 242 15.81 -4.11 5.26
N CYS A 243 15.72 -4.41 6.56
CA CYS A 243 15.66 -5.78 7.05
C CYS A 243 14.38 -6.51 6.60
N GLY A 244 13.24 -5.80 6.58
CA GLY A 244 11.98 -6.34 6.07
C GLY A 244 12.04 -6.66 4.57
N CYS A 245 12.57 -5.77 3.74
CA CYS A 245 12.76 -6.02 2.32
C CYS A 245 13.72 -7.18 2.07
N ALA A 246 14.81 -7.30 2.84
CA ALA A 246 15.70 -8.45 2.76
C ALA A 246 14.98 -9.77 3.08
N TRP A 247 14.06 -9.77 4.06
CA TRP A 247 13.23 -10.93 4.37
C TRP A 247 12.27 -11.28 3.22
N ALA A 248 11.57 -10.29 2.66
CA ALA A 248 10.67 -10.50 1.54
C ALA A 248 11.39 -11.09 0.32
N ILE A 249 12.55 -10.55 -0.06
CA ILE A 249 13.34 -11.08 -1.19
C ILE A 249 13.93 -12.46 -0.88
N ALA A 250 14.34 -12.74 0.36
CA ALA A 250 14.77 -14.07 0.78
C ALA A 250 13.63 -15.10 0.69
N MET A 251 12.41 -14.72 1.07
CA MET A 251 11.22 -15.56 0.92
C MET A 251 10.94 -15.86 -0.55
N VAL A 252 10.98 -14.84 -1.43
CA VAL A 252 10.82 -15.03 -2.87
C VAL A 252 11.91 -15.94 -3.43
N ALA A 253 13.17 -15.75 -3.04
CA ALA A 253 14.29 -16.60 -3.45
C ALA A 253 14.07 -18.07 -3.07
N ARG A 254 13.55 -18.34 -1.86
CA ARG A 254 13.23 -19.71 -1.43
C ARG A 254 12.11 -20.32 -2.26
N LEU A 255 11.04 -19.56 -2.51
CA LEU A 255 9.86 -20.03 -3.25
C LEU A 255 10.16 -20.27 -4.72
N SER A 256 10.86 -19.34 -5.39
CA SER A 256 11.18 -19.43 -6.82
C SER A 256 12.40 -20.30 -7.12
N ARG A 257 13.30 -20.47 -6.14
CA ARG A 257 14.63 -21.06 -6.32
C ARG A 257 15.47 -20.34 -7.39
N ASP A 258 15.15 -19.08 -7.69
CA ASP A 258 15.92 -18.27 -8.62
C ASP A 258 17.24 -17.83 -7.97
N ARG A 259 18.35 -18.26 -8.57
CA ARG A 259 19.71 -17.94 -8.10
C ARG A 259 19.97 -16.42 -8.05
N LYS A 260 19.48 -15.64 -9.02
CA LYS A 260 19.69 -14.19 -9.06
C LYS A 260 18.99 -13.49 -7.91
N ILE A 261 17.76 -13.91 -7.60
CA ILE A 261 17.01 -13.39 -6.45
C ILE A 261 17.69 -13.80 -5.14
N GLY A 262 18.18 -15.05 -5.07
CA GLY A 262 18.96 -15.52 -3.92
C GLY A 262 20.26 -14.73 -3.70
N GLU A 263 20.97 -14.39 -4.77
CA GLU A 263 22.17 -13.53 -4.71
C GLU A 263 21.83 -12.11 -4.25
N ALA A 264 20.73 -11.53 -4.73
CA ALA A 264 20.24 -10.23 -4.28
C ALA A 264 19.87 -10.23 -2.78
N ALA A 265 19.17 -11.27 -2.30
CA ALA A 265 18.86 -11.44 -0.88
C ALA A 265 20.14 -11.56 -0.04
N ALA A 266 21.11 -12.37 -0.50
CA ALA A 266 22.37 -12.56 0.20
C ALA A 266 23.19 -11.26 0.28
N THR A 267 23.21 -10.47 -0.80
CA THR A 267 23.85 -9.15 -0.83
C THR A 267 23.18 -8.18 0.13
N ALA A 268 21.84 -8.13 0.18
CA ALA A 268 21.11 -7.31 1.15
C ALA A 268 21.45 -7.69 2.59
N ILE A 269 21.36 -8.98 2.93
CA ILE A 269 21.64 -9.47 4.30
C ILE A 269 23.09 -9.18 4.70
N SER A 270 24.05 -9.45 3.81
CA SER A 270 25.47 -9.22 4.08
C SER A 270 25.78 -7.74 4.23
N GLY A 271 25.24 -6.90 3.36
CA GLY A 271 25.39 -5.44 3.41
C GLY A 271 24.77 -4.83 4.68
N ILE A 272 23.64 -5.36 5.14
CA ILE A 272 23.03 -4.96 6.43
C ILE A 272 23.97 -5.30 7.58
N LEU A 273 24.48 -6.53 7.63
CA LEU A 273 25.38 -6.97 8.70
C LEU A 273 26.67 -6.16 8.72
N GLU A 274 27.31 -5.96 7.57
CA GLU A 274 28.56 -5.20 7.46
C GLU A 274 28.39 -3.75 7.90
N ARG A 275 27.33 -3.08 7.43
CA ARG A 275 27.13 -1.65 7.68
C ARG A 275 26.49 -1.34 9.02
N HIS A 276 25.65 -2.21 9.57
CA HIS A 276 24.81 -1.86 10.73
C HIS A 276 25.02 -2.72 11.97
N LEU A 277 25.61 -3.92 11.87
CA LEU A 277 25.90 -4.73 13.04
C LEU A 277 26.97 -4.07 13.90
N ARG A 278 26.64 -3.83 15.17
CA ARG A 278 27.54 -3.25 16.15
C ARG A 278 27.58 -4.10 17.40
N ARG A 279 28.68 -3.96 18.14
CA ARG A 279 28.87 -4.59 19.44
C ARG A 279 29.29 -3.53 20.45
N ASP A 280 28.41 -3.20 21.38
CA ASP A 280 28.62 -2.06 22.29
C ASP A 280 27.87 -2.26 23.62
N GLY A 281 28.06 -1.30 24.53
CA GLY A 281 27.37 -1.21 25.81
C GLY A 281 27.84 -2.22 26.86
N PRO A 282 27.30 -2.13 28.09
CA PRO A 282 27.58 -3.08 29.15
C PRO A 282 27.19 -4.51 28.72
N GLY A 283 28.13 -5.45 28.82
CA GLY A 283 27.94 -6.82 28.37
C GLY A 283 28.12 -7.06 26.86
N ARG A 284 28.53 -6.04 26.09
CA ARG A 284 28.92 -6.11 24.67
C ARG A 284 27.89 -6.85 23.79
N LEU A 285 26.63 -6.42 23.87
CA LEU A 285 25.51 -6.95 23.08
C LEU A 285 25.65 -6.59 21.60
N PHE A 286 25.04 -7.41 20.74
CA PHE A 286 25.01 -7.16 19.30
C PHE A 286 23.69 -6.51 18.90
N TYR A 287 23.74 -5.42 18.16
CA TYR A 287 22.53 -4.73 17.72
C TYR A 287 22.73 -4.14 16.34
N LEU A 288 21.62 -3.75 15.72
CA LEU A 288 21.60 -3.08 14.43
C LEU A 288 21.28 -1.60 14.68
N ARG A 289 22.14 -0.70 14.19
CA ARG A 289 21.89 0.74 14.20
C ARG A 289 22.31 1.40 12.90
N ASP A 290 21.74 2.55 12.62
CA ASP A 290 22.27 3.45 11.59
C ASP A 290 23.62 4.01 12.03
N MET A 291 24.44 4.49 11.08
CA MET A 291 25.83 4.92 11.34
C MET A 291 25.96 5.89 12.53
N TYR A 292 24.98 6.78 12.71
CA TYR A 292 24.89 7.75 13.80
C TYR A 292 23.58 7.65 14.60
N GLY A 293 22.81 6.57 14.42
CA GLY A 293 21.47 6.42 14.99
C GLY A 293 21.42 5.55 16.25
N GLU A 294 20.23 5.48 16.84
CA GLU A 294 19.93 4.57 17.93
C GLU A 294 19.84 3.11 17.43
N ALA A 295 20.04 2.19 18.35
CA ALA A 295 19.89 0.77 18.09
C ALA A 295 18.41 0.42 17.86
N LYS A 296 18.07 -0.22 16.75
CA LYS A 296 16.68 -0.44 16.32
C LYS A 296 16.17 -1.79 16.83
N LEU A 297 15.13 -1.80 17.66
CA LEU A 297 14.55 -3.04 18.22
C LEU A 297 13.94 -3.94 17.13
N GLY A 298 13.28 -3.35 16.13
CA GLY A 298 12.58 -4.07 15.06
C GLY A 298 13.48 -4.65 13.96
N ALA A 299 14.74 -4.24 13.86
CA ALA A 299 15.61 -4.70 12.78
C ALA A 299 16.14 -6.14 12.97
N PRO A 300 16.67 -6.53 14.16
CA PRO A 300 17.14 -7.90 14.40
C PRO A 300 16.13 -9.02 14.13
N PRO A 301 14.84 -8.94 14.52
CA PRO A 301 13.90 -10.03 14.24
C PRO A 301 13.66 -10.20 12.73
N LEU A 302 13.50 -9.12 11.97
CA LEU A 302 13.35 -9.18 10.51
C LEU A 302 14.59 -9.74 9.81
N LEU A 303 15.79 -9.35 10.26
CA LEU A 303 17.03 -9.90 9.73
C LEU A 303 17.18 -11.40 10.04
N LEU A 304 16.79 -11.83 11.24
CA LEU A 304 16.76 -13.25 11.59
C LEU A 304 15.77 -14.04 10.74
N LEU A 305 14.61 -13.47 10.41
CA LEU A 305 13.68 -14.07 9.47
C LEU A 305 14.31 -14.23 8.08
N ALA A 306 14.94 -13.19 7.54
CA ALA A 306 15.65 -13.24 6.26
C ALA A 306 16.75 -14.32 6.23
N ILE A 307 17.58 -14.40 7.29
CA ILE A 307 18.62 -15.43 7.42
C ILE A 307 18.01 -16.83 7.48
N THR A 308 16.89 -16.98 8.20
CA THR A 308 16.18 -18.26 8.33
C THR A 308 15.60 -18.73 7.01
N GLU A 309 15.02 -17.82 6.21
CA GLU A 309 14.52 -18.13 4.85
C GLU A 309 15.63 -18.59 3.90
N MET A 310 16.80 -17.95 3.96
CA MET A 310 17.94 -18.32 3.11
C MET A 310 18.62 -19.64 3.53
N GLY A 311 18.55 -19.99 4.81
CA GLY A 311 19.14 -21.21 5.34
C GLY A 311 20.61 -21.39 4.95
N SER A 312 20.96 -22.57 4.43
CA SER A 312 22.34 -22.90 4.03
C SER A 312 22.84 -22.19 2.77
N SER A 313 21.95 -21.53 2.02
CA SER A 313 22.32 -20.77 0.82
C SER A 313 23.08 -19.49 1.18
N LEU A 314 22.94 -19.01 2.42
CA LEU A 314 23.65 -17.85 2.94
C LEU A 314 24.92 -18.27 3.69
N ARG A 315 26.06 -17.67 3.33
CA ARG A 315 27.34 -17.88 4.01
C ARG A 315 27.57 -16.77 5.04
N LEU A 316 27.34 -17.08 6.32
CA LEU A 316 27.61 -16.18 7.44
C LEU A 316 28.62 -16.79 8.42
N PRO A 317 29.30 -15.95 9.23
CA PRO A 317 29.95 -16.42 10.44
C PRO A 317 28.97 -17.23 11.30
N ARG A 318 29.46 -18.34 11.89
CA ARG A 318 28.59 -19.30 12.61
C ARG A 318 27.86 -18.66 13.78
N GLU A 319 28.51 -17.68 14.41
CA GLU A 319 28.04 -17.00 15.61
C GLU A 319 27.02 -15.88 15.35
N THR A 320 26.85 -15.39 14.12
CA THR A 320 26.01 -14.20 13.83
C THR A 320 24.57 -14.38 14.31
N VAL A 321 23.96 -15.54 14.02
CA VAL A 321 22.58 -15.82 14.46
C VAL A 321 22.50 -15.93 15.98
N ASP A 322 23.52 -16.51 16.63
CA ASP A 322 23.56 -16.65 18.09
C ASP A 322 23.67 -15.28 18.77
N GLN A 323 24.43 -14.37 18.18
CA GLN A 323 24.60 -13.00 18.65
C GLN A 323 23.32 -12.16 18.56
N LEU A 324 22.62 -12.23 17.42
CA LEU A 324 21.33 -11.56 17.23
C LEU A 324 20.27 -12.13 18.18
N THR A 325 20.20 -13.46 18.29
CA THR A 325 19.28 -14.16 19.21
C THR A 325 19.52 -13.79 20.67
N ALA A 326 20.80 -13.72 21.09
CA ALA A 326 21.15 -13.36 22.46
C ALA A 326 20.72 -11.93 22.81
N SER A 327 20.67 -11.04 21.81
CA SER A 327 20.28 -9.65 22.00
C SER A 327 18.77 -9.49 22.12
N LEU A 328 18.00 -10.26 21.33
CA LEU A 328 16.55 -10.40 21.54
C LEU A 328 16.20 -11.05 22.88
N SER A 329 17.00 -12.02 23.33
CA SER A 329 16.81 -12.63 24.64
C SER A 329 17.10 -11.64 25.79
N ALA A 330 17.97 -10.66 25.57
CA ALA A 330 18.38 -9.71 26.60
C ALA A 330 17.34 -8.60 26.86
N VAL A 331 16.40 -8.38 25.93
CA VAL A 331 15.26 -7.46 26.11
C VAL A 331 14.02 -8.15 26.69
N GLN A 332 14.03 -9.48 26.81
CA GLN A 332 12.91 -10.20 27.39
C GLN A 332 12.94 -10.12 28.92
N ALA A 333 11.85 -9.66 29.51
CA ALA A 333 11.64 -9.66 30.95
C ALA A 333 11.26 -11.05 31.49
N ALA A 334 11.28 -11.17 32.82
CA ALA A 334 11.01 -12.44 33.50
C ALA A 334 9.56 -12.92 33.34
N ASP A 335 8.60 -12.00 33.23
CA ASP A 335 7.19 -12.26 32.99
C ASP A 335 6.87 -12.61 31.53
N GLY A 336 7.81 -12.39 30.61
CA GLY A 336 7.71 -12.77 29.20
C GLY A 336 7.62 -11.61 28.21
N HIS A 337 7.36 -10.37 28.66
CA HIS A 337 7.29 -9.23 27.75
C HIS A 337 8.65 -8.86 27.17
N PHE A 338 8.64 -8.15 26.04
CA PHE A 338 9.83 -7.63 25.39
C PHE A 338 9.85 -6.11 25.57
N GLY A 339 10.81 -5.60 26.33
CA GLY A 339 10.97 -4.16 26.53
C GLY A 339 11.85 -3.51 25.46
N THR A 340 12.07 -2.20 25.59
CA THR A 340 13.03 -1.44 24.78
C THR A 340 14.42 -1.33 25.41
N ARG A 341 14.65 -1.97 26.57
CA ARG A 341 15.91 -1.85 27.32
C ARG A 341 16.60 -3.19 27.48
N ALA A 342 17.91 -3.23 27.22
CA ALA A 342 18.75 -4.38 27.54
C ALA A 342 20.12 -3.94 28.07
N ARG A 343 20.47 -4.43 29.27
CA ARG A 343 21.81 -4.25 29.88
C ARG A 343 22.32 -2.79 29.88
N GLY A 344 21.43 -1.84 30.17
CA GLY A 344 21.76 -0.42 30.21
C GLY A 344 21.82 0.27 28.84
N MET A 345 21.38 -0.40 27.77
CA MET A 345 21.17 0.18 26.45
C MET A 345 19.67 0.36 26.19
N GLU A 346 19.30 1.53 25.66
CA GLU A 346 17.98 1.79 25.09
C GLU A 346 17.98 1.42 23.61
N LEU A 347 16.90 0.79 23.18
CA LEU A 347 16.63 0.42 21.79
C LEU A 347 15.42 1.22 21.31
N GLU A 348 15.57 1.91 20.20
CA GLU A 348 14.47 2.63 19.58
C GLU A 348 13.39 1.65 19.14
N GLY A 349 12.17 1.85 19.64
CA GLY A 349 10.99 1.12 19.22
C GLY A 349 9.83 1.20 20.20
N SER A 350 8.82 0.37 19.96
CA SER A 350 7.68 0.20 20.84
C SER A 350 7.68 -1.23 21.40
N GLU A 351 7.44 -1.32 22.72
CA GLU A 351 7.33 -2.59 23.45
C GLU A 351 6.21 -3.46 22.87
N THR A 352 5.08 -2.86 22.51
CA THR A 352 3.95 -3.58 21.93
C THR A 352 4.18 -3.86 20.45
N TYR A 353 4.54 -2.85 19.65
CA TYR A 353 4.62 -2.99 18.19
C TYR A 353 5.61 -4.08 17.74
N TYR A 354 6.79 -4.17 18.35
CA TYR A 354 7.82 -5.12 17.92
C TYR A 354 7.75 -6.49 18.60
N ALA A 355 6.95 -6.65 19.65
CA ALA A 355 6.81 -7.91 20.36
C ALA A 355 6.42 -9.06 19.44
N GLY A 356 5.38 -8.89 18.62
CA GLY A 356 4.95 -9.92 17.67
C GLY A 356 6.05 -10.30 16.68
N GLN A 357 6.82 -9.34 16.17
CA GLN A 357 7.94 -9.60 15.27
C GLN A 357 9.03 -10.44 15.94
N ILE A 358 9.36 -10.12 17.20
CA ILE A 358 10.34 -10.87 17.98
C ILE A 358 9.86 -12.30 18.21
N VAL A 359 8.62 -12.49 18.65
CA VAL A 359 8.05 -13.84 18.88
C VAL A 359 8.04 -14.65 17.58
N LEU A 360 7.63 -14.07 16.46
CA LEU A 360 7.65 -14.71 15.15
C LEU A 360 9.06 -15.16 14.75
N ALA A 361 10.06 -14.28 14.88
CA ALA A 361 11.45 -14.60 14.56
C ALA A 361 12.00 -15.73 15.43
N LEU A 362 11.71 -15.71 16.74
CA LEU A 362 12.14 -16.75 17.67
C LEU A 362 11.44 -18.10 17.39
N ALA A 363 10.15 -18.08 17.07
CA ALA A 363 9.38 -19.28 16.72
C ALA A 363 9.90 -19.92 15.42
N ARG A 364 10.12 -19.13 14.36
CA ARG A 364 10.73 -19.58 13.09
C ARG A 364 12.12 -20.17 13.33
N LEU A 365 12.96 -19.49 14.11
CA LEU A 365 14.30 -19.96 14.42
C LEU A 365 14.30 -21.24 15.26
N PHE A 366 13.34 -21.38 16.19
CA PHE A 366 13.14 -22.61 16.94
C PHE A 366 12.77 -23.78 16.02
N GLY A 367 11.94 -23.56 14.99
CA GLY A 367 11.62 -24.56 13.97
C GLY A 367 12.87 -25.18 13.32
N VAL A 368 13.93 -24.39 13.12
CA VAL A 368 15.19 -24.84 12.52
C VAL A 368 16.19 -25.41 13.54
N ARG A 369 16.33 -24.76 14.70
CA ARG A 369 17.43 -25.05 15.65
C ARG A 369 17.02 -25.87 16.87
N LYS A 370 15.72 -25.96 17.16
CA LYS A 370 15.13 -26.73 18.26
C LYS A 370 15.80 -26.50 19.63
N ARG A 371 16.25 -25.27 19.90
CA ARG A 371 16.94 -24.93 21.17
C ARG A 371 15.91 -24.65 22.29
N PRO A 372 16.05 -25.27 23.49
CA PRO A 372 15.09 -25.09 24.60
C PRO A 372 14.88 -23.64 25.04
N ARG A 373 15.94 -22.81 24.98
CA ARG A 373 15.84 -21.38 25.32
C ARG A 373 14.93 -20.59 24.38
N LEU A 374 14.87 -20.97 23.10
CA LEU A 374 13.97 -20.32 22.13
C LEU A 374 12.51 -20.69 22.42
N ARG A 375 12.24 -21.98 22.62
CA ARG A 375 10.92 -22.47 23.06
C ARG A 375 10.42 -21.70 24.28
N SER A 376 11.23 -21.68 25.33
CA SER A 376 10.88 -21.03 26.59
C SER A 376 10.64 -19.52 26.44
N ALA A 377 11.36 -18.84 25.53
CA ALA A 377 11.14 -17.44 25.24
C ALA A 377 9.79 -17.20 24.55
N VAL A 378 9.42 -18.04 23.58
CA VAL A 378 8.13 -17.95 22.87
C VAL A 378 6.96 -18.24 23.82
N GLU A 379 7.01 -19.34 24.57
CA GLU A 379 5.95 -19.74 25.50
C GLU A 379 5.65 -18.65 26.55
N ARG A 380 6.69 -18.05 27.14
CA ARG A 380 6.51 -16.94 28.10
C ARG A 380 5.89 -15.72 27.44
N ALA A 381 6.33 -15.37 26.23
CA ALA A 381 5.80 -14.20 25.54
C ALA A 381 4.33 -14.39 25.16
N LEU A 382 3.95 -15.54 24.59
CA LEU A 382 2.56 -15.82 24.24
C LEU A 382 1.66 -15.74 25.48
N LYS A 383 2.07 -16.35 26.59
CA LYS A 383 1.32 -16.27 27.85
C LYS A 383 1.18 -14.84 28.36
N HIS A 384 2.25 -14.04 28.31
CA HIS A 384 2.19 -12.65 28.75
C HIS A 384 1.22 -11.83 27.89
N TYR A 385 1.38 -11.88 26.58
CA TYR A 385 0.61 -11.03 25.68
C TYR A 385 -0.85 -11.46 25.56
N GLN A 386 -1.15 -12.76 25.66
CA GLN A 386 -2.53 -13.23 25.73
C GLN A 386 -3.25 -12.69 26.98
N ALA A 387 -2.55 -12.61 28.11
CA ALA A 387 -3.11 -12.01 29.32
C ALA A 387 -3.30 -10.49 29.19
N ARG A 388 -2.37 -9.79 28.53
CA ARG A 388 -2.48 -8.34 28.25
C ARG A 388 -3.62 -8.03 27.29
N TRP A 389 -3.86 -8.88 26.29
CA TRP A 389 -4.91 -8.71 25.28
C TRP A 389 -6.34 -8.65 25.85
N GLN A 390 -6.54 -9.14 27.08
CA GLN A 390 -7.82 -9.07 27.77
C GLN A 390 -8.20 -7.63 28.17
N ASP A 391 -7.26 -6.68 28.12
CA ASP A 391 -7.52 -5.26 28.25
C ASP A 391 -7.82 -4.66 26.87
N GLU A 392 -9.04 -4.15 26.66
CA GLU A 392 -9.47 -3.62 25.36
C GLU A 392 -8.68 -2.37 24.96
N ASP A 393 -8.22 -1.58 25.93
CA ASP A 393 -7.41 -0.38 25.69
C ASP A 393 -6.00 -0.72 25.15
N GLU A 394 -5.60 -1.99 25.25
CA GLU A 394 -4.30 -2.50 24.80
C GLU A 394 -4.35 -3.14 23.40
N ARG A 395 -5.53 -3.20 22.76
CA ARG A 395 -5.67 -3.78 21.43
C ARG A 395 -5.13 -2.84 20.35
N ASP A 396 -4.25 -3.38 19.51
CA ASP A 396 -3.61 -2.66 18.41
C ASP A 396 -3.51 -3.56 17.17
N LEU A 397 -3.95 -3.04 16.02
CA LEU A 397 -3.91 -3.78 14.76
C LEU A 397 -2.47 -4.10 14.31
N SER A 398 -1.52 -3.20 14.61
CA SER A 398 -0.13 -3.42 14.22
C SER A 398 0.49 -4.57 15.00
N PHE A 399 0.26 -4.62 16.32
CA PHE A 399 0.65 -5.74 17.18
C PHE A 399 -0.01 -7.05 16.73
N THR A 400 -1.33 -7.01 16.51
CA THR A 400 -2.17 -8.14 16.08
C THR A 400 -1.60 -8.83 14.85
N THR A 401 -1.24 -8.03 13.84
CA THR A 401 -0.65 -8.52 12.59
C THR A 401 0.50 -9.49 12.80
N TRP A 402 1.47 -9.09 13.64
CA TRP A 402 2.68 -9.86 13.85
C TRP A 402 2.47 -11.00 14.83
N MET A 403 1.64 -10.78 15.85
CA MET A 403 1.38 -11.80 16.87
C MET A 403 0.58 -12.97 16.30
N ILE A 404 -0.40 -12.75 15.42
CA ILE A 404 -1.13 -13.86 14.75
C ILE A 404 -0.16 -14.74 13.94
N GLN A 405 0.77 -14.13 13.20
CA GLN A 405 1.79 -14.88 12.46
C GLN A 405 2.69 -15.71 13.39
N ALA A 406 3.04 -15.15 14.54
CA ALA A 406 3.82 -15.86 15.55
C ALA A 406 3.05 -17.05 16.13
N CYS A 407 1.75 -16.86 16.42
CA CYS A 407 0.85 -17.90 16.90
C CYS A 407 0.68 -19.03 15.89
N ASP A 408 0.46 -18.71 14.61
CA ASP A 408 0.39 -19.68 13.51
C ASP A 408 1.67 -20.52 13.42
N GLN A 409 2.83 -19.87 13.46
CA GLN A 409 4.11 -20.56 13.44
C GLN A 409 4.31 -21.45 14.68
N TRP A 410 3.89 -20.99 15.86
CA TRP A 410 4.02 -21.75 17.09
C TRP A 410 3.10 -22.96 17.13
N HIS A 411 1.82 -22.76 16.82
CA HIS A 411 0.82 -23.83 16.70
C HIS A 411 1.25 -24.89 15.67
N ALA A 412 1.76 -24.49 14.51
CA ALA A 412 2.25 -25.44 13.50
C ALA A 412 3.43 -26.31 13.99
N LEU A 413 4.25 -25.80 14.92
CA LEU A 413 5.40 -26.54 15.46
C LEU A 413 5.06 -27.41 16.67
N GLU A 414 4.09 -26.99 17.48
CA GLU A 414 3.87 -27.51 18.83
C GLU A 414 2.43 -27.96 19.12
N GLY A 415 1.46 -27.67 18.24
CA GLY A 415 0.05 -27.95 18.48
C GLY A 415 -0.54 -27.17 19.65
N ASP A 416 0.01 -26.00 19.95
CA ASP A 416 -0.36 -25.20 21.12
C ASP A 416 -1.74 -24.55 20.96
N GLU A 417 -2.72 -25.05 21.71
CA GLU A 417 -4.12 -24.58 21.64
C GLU A 417 -4.28 -23.12 22.08
N LEU A 418 -3.46 -22.65 23.03
CA LEU A 418 -3.49 -21.25 23.47
C LEU A 418 -3.10 -20.33 22.31
N ALA A 419 -2.07 -20.68 21.54
CA ALA A 419 -1.69 -19.93 20.35
C ALA A 419 -2.78 -19.93 19.28
N ARG A 420 -3.46 -21.07 19.06
CA ARG A 420 -4.61 -21.16 18.14
C ARG A 420 -5.72 -20.20 18.55
N ASP A 421 -6.19 -20.34 19.78
CA ASP A 421 -7.36 -19.60 20.28
C ASP A 421 -7.06 -18.10 20.31
N TYR A 422 -5.85 -17.73 20.74
CA TYR A 422 -5.40 -16.35 20.75
C TYR A 422 -5.30 -15.76 19.32
N ALA A 423 -4.83 -16.54 18.35
CA ALA A 423 -4.81 -16.11 16.95
C ALA A 423 -6.22 -15.84 16.39
N TYR A 424 -7.19 -16.67 16.73
CA TYR A 424 -8.58 -16.46 16.31
C TYR A 424 -9.21 -15.24 16.97
N GLU A 425 -9.03 -15.07 18.28
CA GLU A 425 -9.54 -13.89 18.99
C GLU A 425 -9.04 -12.59 18.36
N MET A 426 -7.73 -12.50 18.10
CA MET A 426 -7.14 -11.34 17.45
C MET A 426 -7.62 -11.16 16.00
N ALA A 427 -7.75 -12.23 15.23
CA ALA A 427 -8.20 -12.16 13.84
C ALA A 427 -9.67 -11.73 13.74
N ASP A 428 -10.54 -12.33 14.55
CA ASP A 428 -11.96 -12.02 14.62
C ASP A 428 -12.17 -10.54 14.98
N TRP A 429 -11.42 -10.02 15.96
CA TRP A 429 -11.40 -8.59 16.30
C TRP A 429 -10.89 -7.71 15.15
N ALA A 430 -9.77 -8.08 14.52
CA ALA A 430 -9.20 -7.27 13.44
C ALA A 430 -10.15 -7.13 12.24
N LEU A 431 -11.01 -8.13 11.98
CA LEU A 431 -12.01 -8.06 10.91
C LEU A 431 -13.11 -7.02 11.16
N GLU A 432 -13.34 -6.60 12.40
CA GLU A 432 -14.29 -5.50 12.71
C GLU A 432 -13.82 -4.16 12.12
N GLU A 433 -12.52 -4.04 11.85
CA GLU A 433 -11.88 -2.85 11.28
C GLU A 433 -11.81 -2.89 9.75
N GLN A 434 -12.29 -3.96 9.10
CA GLN A 434 -12.29 -4.12 7.65
C GLN A 434 -13.55 -3.52 7.02
N HIS A 435 -13.38 -2.79 5.92
CA HIS A 435 -14.50 -2.32 5.09
C HIS A 435 -15.09 -3.47 4.29
N GLY A 436 -16.36 -3.78 4.54
CA GLY A 436 -17.13 -4.77 3.79
C GLY A 436 -17.51 -4.33 2.37
N GLU A 437 -18.24 -5.19 1.66
CA GLU A 437 -18.75 -4.90 0.30
C GLU A 437 -19.77 -3.76 0.27
N ASP A 438 -20.42 -3.48 1.40
CA ASP A 438 -21.39 -2.40 1.61
C ASP A 438 -20.74 -1.04 1.94
N CYS A 439 -19.41 -0.95 1.93
CA CYS A 439 -18.70 0.30 2.15
C CYS A 439 -19.14 1.39 1.17
N GLU A 440 -19.51 2.56 1.69
CA GLU A 440 -19.97 3.70 0.88
C GLU A 440 -18.93 4.14 -0.16
N ASN A 441 -17.64 3.99 0.16
CA ASN A 441 -16.56 4.22 -0.79
C ASN A 441 -16.09 2.89 -1.43
N PRO A 442 -16.45 2.59 -2.70
CA PRO A 442 -16.08 1.34 -3.35
C PRO A 442 -14.56 1.18 -3.53
N LEU A 443 -13.79 2.27 -3.47
CA LEU A 443 -12.33 2.24 -3.47
C LEU A 443 -11.74 1.71 -2.16
N TRP A 444 -12.52 1.66 -1.08
CA TRP A 444 -12.07 1.24 0.25
C TRP A 444 -12.50 -0.18 0.60
N VAL A 445 -13.41 -0.79 -0.16
CA VAL A 445 -13.87 -2.18 0.04
C VAL A 445 -12.67 -3.12 0.16
N GLY A 446 -12.61 -3.84 1.29
CA GLY A 446 -11.56 -4.77 1.66
C GLY A 446 -10.37 -4.18 2.40
N ALA A 447 -10.23 -2.85 2.46
CA ALA A 447 -9.20 -2.20 3.24
C ALA A 447 -9.54 -2.20 4.74
N PHE A 448 -8.55 -1.94 5.58
CA PHE A 448 -8.74 -1.74 7.02
C PHE A 448 -8.60 -0.27 7.40
N GLN A 449 -9.25 0.10 8.51
CA GLN A 449 -9.21 1.42 9.14
C GLN A 449 -9.87 2.54 8.30
N ASN A 450 -10.17 3.67 8.95
CA ASN A 450 -10.83 4.83 8.34
C ASN A 450 -9.97 5.61 7.34
N THR A 451 -8.66 5.39 7.31
CA THR A 451 -7.76 5.98 6.31
C THR A 451 -6.96 4.86 5.67
N PRO A 452 -7.57 4.14 4.71
CA PRO A 452 -7.02 2.90 4.22
C PRO A 452 -5.76 3.11 3.38
N GLY A 453 -4.85 2.15 3.48
CA GLY A 453 -3.58 2.17 2.76
C GLY A 453 -2.85 0.85 2.90
N ILE A 454 -1.54 0.88 2.71
CA ILE A 454 -0.69 -0.31 2.67
C ILE A 454 -0.67 -1.11 3.98
N GLY A 455 -1.10 -0.52 5.10
CA GLY A 455 -1.34 -1.25 6.35
C GLY A 455 -2.25 -2.48 6.15
N THR A 456 -3.21 -2.41 5.22
CA THR A 456 -4.05 -3.54 4.80
C THR A 456 -3.22 -4.79 4.43
N ALA A 457 -2.05 -4.64 3.81
CA ALA A 457 -1.19 -5.77 3.47
C ALA A 457 -0.65 -6.46 4.71
N ALA A 458 -0.18 -5.68 5.69
CA ALA A 458 0.28 -6.20 6.96
C ALA A 458 -0.86 -6.94 7.69
N TYR A 459 -2.03 -6.31 7.87
CA TYR A 459 -3.18 -6.96 8.52
C TYR A 459 -3.59 -8.27 7.80
N SER A 460 -3.54 -8.26 6.47
CA SER A 460 -3.81 -9.44 5.64
C SER A 460 -2.81 -10.58 5.85
N GLU A 461 -1.54 -10.29 6.13
CA GLU A 461 -0.57 -11.33 6.50
C GLU A 461 -0.96 -12.03 7.81
N GLY A 462 -1.53 -11.28 8.77
CA GLY A 462 -2.08 -11.82 10.01
C GLY A 462 -3.31 -12.68 9.75
N ILE A 463 -4.31 -12.16 9.02
CA ILE A 463 -5.51 -12.92 8.65
C ILE A 463 -5.17 -14.19 7.86
N ALA A 464 -4.20 -14.13 6.94
CA ALA A 464 -3.71 -15.31 6.23
C ALA A 464 -3.13 -16.36 7.20
N SER A 465 -2.40 -15.95 8.24
CA SER A 465 -1.92 -16.88 9.26
C SER A 465 -3.07 -17.49 10.08
N ALA A 466 -4.11 -16.74 10.43
CA ALA A 466 -5.31 -17.30 11.06
C ALA A 466 -6.07 -18.29 10.15
N LEU A 467 -6.19 -17.98 8.86
CA LEU A 467 -6.72 -18.89 7.84
C LEU A 467 -5.92 -20.21 7.79
N SER A 468 -4.58 -20.13 7.82
CA SER A 468 -3.75 -21.32 7.82
C SER A 468 -3.98 -22.20 9.05
N ILE A 469 -4.22 -21.59 10.22
CA ILE A 469 -4.61 -22.34 11.42
C ILE A 469 -6.00 -22.99 11.22
N ALA A 470 -7.01 -22.23 10.78
CA ALA A 470 -8.38 -22.73 10.54
C ALA A 470 -8.40 -23.94 9.58
N GLN A 471 -7.67 -23.86 8.47
CA GLN A 471 -7.57 -24.97 7.51
C GLN A 471 -6.94 -26.22 8.12
N ARG A 472 -5.86 -26.07 8.91
CA ARG A 472 -5.22 -27.23 9.58
C ARG A 472 -6.12 -27.85 10.64
N MET A 473 -7.01 -27.07 11.25
CA MET A 473 -7.94 -27.54 12.27
C MET A 473 -9.27 -28.04 11.71
N GLY A 474 -9.54 -27.83 10.42
CA GLY A 474 -10.84 -28.17 9.81
C GLY A 474 -11.98 -27.27 10.30
N ASP A 475 -11.68 -26.04 10.73
CA ASP A 475 -12.71 -25.03 11.08
C ASP A 475 -13.22 -24.37 9.79
N GLU A 476 -14.28 -24.93 9.21
CA GLU A 476 -14.85 -24.48 7.93
C GLU A 476 -15.42 -23.06 8.01
N GLU A 477 -16.08 -22.71 9.12
CA GLU A 477 -16.67 -21.38 9.33
C GLU A 477 -15.59 -20.29 9.31
N ARG A 478 -14.53 -20.47 10.09
CA ARG A 478 -13.40 -19.52 10.08
C ARG A 478 -12.62 -19.55 8.78
N THR A 479 -12.49 -20.72 8.15
CA THR A 479 -11.84 -20.85 6.84
C THR A 479 -12.54 -19.96 5.81
N ASP A 480 -13.87 -20.04 5.71
CA ASP A 480 -14.62 -19.25 4.74
C ASP A 480 -14.64 -17.76 5.09
N ARG A 481 -14.79 -17.42 6.38
CA ARG A 481 -14.74 -16.03 6.85
C ARG A 481 -13.39 -15.38 6.55
N TYR A 482 -12.29 -16.01 6.95
CA TYR A 482 -10.94 -15.45 6.76
C TYR A 482 -10.53 -15.45 5.29
N ARG A 483 -10.94 -16.45 4.50
CA ARG A 483 -10.71 -16.48 3.05
C ARG A 483 -11.42 -15.31 2.37
N THR A 484 -12.70 -15.08 2.68
CA THR A 484 -13.48 -13.96 2.12
C THR A 484 -12.83 -12.62 2.45
N ALA A 485 -12.50 -12.40 3.72
CA ALA A 485 -11.81 -11.20 4.17
C ALA A 485 -10.47 -11.00 3.42
N LEU A 486 -9.69 -12.07 3.24
CA LEU A 486 -8.40 -12.00 2.56
C LEU A 486 -8.54 -11.66 1.07
N LEU A 487 -9.55 -12.20 0.38
CA LEU A 487 -9.83 -11.88 -1.03
C LEU A 487 -10.24 -10.41 -1.20
N LEU A 488 -11.09 -9.89 -0.31
CA LEU A 488 -11.44 -8.46 -0.29
C LEU A 488 -10.20 -7.59 -0.05
N SER A 489 -9.32 -7.98 0.87
CA SER A 489 -8.06 -7.25 1.07
C SER A 489 -7.17 -7.26 -0.17
N MET A 490 -7.06 -8.40 -0.87
CA MET A 490 -6.25 -8.49 -2.09
C MET A 490 -6.82 -7.62 -3.20
N ARG A 491 -8.15 -7.54 -3.32
CA ARG A 491 -8.84 -6.59 -4.20
C ARG A 491 -8.38 -5.16 -3.94
N PHE A 492 -8.45 -4.69 -2.69
CA PHE A 492 -7.98 -3.35 -2.33
C PHE A 492 -6.49 -3.17 -2.64
N LEU A 493 -5.65 -4.12 -2.23
CA LEU A 493 -4.20 -4.00 -2.41
C LEU A 493 -3.83 -3.92 -3.90
N LEU A 494 -4.46 -4.71 -4.77
CA LEU A 494 -4.21 -4.64 -6.22
C LEU A 494 -4.40 -3.20 -6.78
N SER A 495 -5.27 -2.39 -6.17
CA SER A 495 -5.44 -0.97 -6.55
C SER A 495 -4.29 -0.05 -6.11
N LEU A 496 -3.42 -0.49 -5.19
CA LEU A 496 -2.22 0.25 -4.76
C LEU A 496 -0.98 -0.04 -5.63
N SER A 497 -1.01 -1.10 -6.44
CA SER A 497 0.08 -1.47 -7.33
C SER A 497 0.12 -0.55 -8.55
N LEU A 498 1.32 -0.09 -8.91
CA LEU A 498 1.53 0.66 -10.16
C LEU A 498 1.62 -0.29 -11.35
N GLU A 499 0.52 -0.38 -12.08
CA GLU A 499 0.39 -1.20 -13.29
C GLU A 499 -0.10 -0.35 -14.49
N GLY A 500 0.18 -0.82 -15.70
CA GLY A 500 -0.29 -0.18 -16.93
C GLY A 500 0.10 1.30 -17.04
N PRO A 501 -0.73 2.18 -17.62
CA PRO A 501 -0.39 3.60 -17.83
C PRO A 501 -0.23 4.44 -16.55
N GLU A 502 -0.58 3.92 -15.37
CA GLU A 502 -0.53 4.70 -14.13
C GLU A 502 0.88 5.10 -13.69
N HIS A 503 1.90 4.35 -14.12
CA HIS A 503 3.29 4.67 -13.79
C HIS A 503 3.68 6.07 -14.28
N ALA A 504 3.14 6.49 -15.43
CA ALA A 504 3.37 7.80 -16.02
C ALA A 504 2.77 8.95 -15.20
N LEU A 505 1.86 8.66 -14.25
CA LEU A 505 1.31 9.64 -13.31
C LEU A 505 2.21 9.86 -12.08
N VAL A 506 3.25 9.04 -11.91
CA VAL A 506 4.16 9.07 -10.77
C VAL A 506 5.58 9.45 -11.20
N GLY A 507 6.06 8.82 -12.27
CA GLY A 507 7.39 8.97 -12.83
C GLY A 507 7.40 8.22 -14.16
N GLY A 508 8.38 7.36 -14.39
CA GLY A 508 8.45 6.52 -15.60
C GLY A 508 8.16 5.03 -15.37
N SER A 509 8.38 4.25 -16.44
CA SER A 509 8.15 2.80 -16.48
C SER A 509 9.04 1.99 -15.50
N GLU A 510 10.13 2.59 -14.99
CA GLU A 510 10.97 2.02 -13.94
C GLU A 510 10.17 1.73 -12.66
N HIS A 511 9.09 2.49 -12.42
CA HIS A 511 8.25 2.35 -11.23
C HIS A 511 7.12 1.32 -11.36
N VAL A 512 7.01 0.59 -12.49
CA VAL A 512 6.04 -0.52 -12.62
C VAL A 512 6.27 -1.59 -11.55
N GLY A 513 5.21 -2.00 -10.85
CA GLY A 513 5.27 -2.89 -9.68
C GLY A 513 5.63 -2.18 -8.37
N GLY A 514 5.89 -0.87 -8.40
CA GLY A 514 5.96 -0.05 -7.20
C GLY A 514 4.60 0.01 -6.51
N VAL A 515 4.59 0.13 -5.19
CA VAL A 515 3.35 0.07 -4.39
C VAL A 515 3.16 1.36 -3.62
N ARG A 516 2.00 1.98 -3.80
CA ARG A 516 1.59 3.22 -3.13
C ARG A 516 1.35 2.98 -1.64
N SER A 517 1.57 4.02 -0.83
CA SER A 517 1.29 3.95 0.61
C SER A 517 -0.21 3.98 0.89
N ALA A 518 -0.97 4.65 0.04
CA ALA A 518 -2.44 4.71 0.03
C ALA A 518 -2.89 5.23 -1.34
N LEU A 519 -4.17 5.12 -1.66
CA LEU A 519 -4.71 5.72 -2.90
C LEU A 519 -4.43 7.23 -2.94
N HIS A 520 -4.55 7.93 -1.81
CA HIS A 520 -4.27 9.36 -1.72
C HIS A 520 -2.79 9.73 -1.52
N ARG A 521 -1.86 8.76 -1.53
CA ARG A 521 -0.42 8.98 -1.38
C ARG A 521 0.35 8.26 -2.48
N SER A 522 0.85 9.03 -3.44
CA SER A 522 1.61 8.51 -4.56
C SER A 522 3.06 8.14 -4.25
N GLY A 523 3.55 8.47 -3.05
CA GLY A 523 4.86 8.04 -2.58
C GLY A 523 5.02 6.52 -2.60
N LEU A 524 6.10 6.06 -3.23
CA LEU A 524 6.45 4.65 -3.34
C LEU A 524 7.53 4.33 -2.32
N ARG A 525 7.38 3.22 -1.60
CA ARG A 525 8.34 2.81 -0.57
C ARG A 525 8.70 1.34 -0.67
N CYS A 526 9.93 1.01 -0.31
CA CYS A 526 10.39 -0.37 -0.34
C CYS A 526 9.60 -1.27 0.61
N ASP A 527 9.19 -0.77 1.78
CA ASP A 527 8.38 -1.53 2.73
C ASP A 527 6.93 -1.72 2.27
N ASN A 528 6.42 -0.84 1.41
CA ASN A 528 5.13 -1.06 0.78
C ASN A 528 5.19 -2.28 -0.14
N ALA A 529 6.20 -2.33 -1.01
CA ALA A 529 6.42 -3.46 -1.91
C ALA A 529 6.67 -4.76 -1.13
N GLN A 530 7.40 -4.69 -0.01
CA GLN A 530 7.62 -5.81 0.91
C GLN A 530 6.29 -6.39 1.42
N HIS A 531 5.48 -5.60 2.12
CA HIS A 531 4.22 -6.11 2.70
C HIS A 531 3.26 -6.59 1.60
N TYR A 532 3.15 -5.83 0.52
CA TYR A 532 2.34 -6.18 -0.63
C TYR A 532 2.67 -7.55 -1.21
N LEU A 533 3.93 -7.79 -1.57
CA LEU A 533 4.30 -9.07 -2.19
C LEU A 533 4.13 -10.24 -1.21
N MET A 534 4.36 -10.00 0.08
CA MET A 534 4.21 -11.03 1.11
C MET A 534 2.75 -11.41 1.32
N SER A 535 1.85 -10.44 1.39
CA SER A 535 0.42 -10.68 1.52
C SER A 535 -0.14 -11.40 0.29
N MET A 536 0.24 -10.96 -0.92
CA MET A 536 -0.20 -11.54 -2.18
C MET A 536 0.19 -13.02 -2.32
N LEU A 537 1.45 -13.36 -2.04
CA LEU A 537 1.93 -14.74 -2.15
C LEU A 537 1.29 -15.66 -1.11
N ARG A 538 1.03 -15.16 0.11
CA ARG A 538 0.33 -15.92 1.15
C ARG A 538 -1.13 -16.14 0.81
N ALA A 539 -1.84 -15.10 0.37
CA ALA A 539 -3.23 -15.21 -0.07
C ALA A 539 -3.36 -16.20 -1.23
N ARG A 540 -2.48 -16.12 -2.24
CA ARG A 540 -2.43 -17.10 -3.33
C ARG A 540 -2.27 -18.53 -2.83
N ALA A 541 -1.43 -18.76 -1.83
CA ALA A 541 -1.13 -20.10 -1.33
C ALA A 541 -2.25 -20.71 -0.47
N LEU A 542 -3.11 -19.89 0.14
CA LEU A 542 -4.11 -20.35 1.11
C LEU A 542 -5.55 -20.27 0.60
N CYS A 543 -5.86 -19.32 -0.29
CA CYS A 543 -7.21 -19.16 -0.82
C CYS A 543 -7.56 -20.16 -1.92
N TRP A 544 -6.55 -20.76 -2.56
CA TRP A 544 -6.72 -21.76 -3.61
C TRP A 544 -5.97 -23.04 -3.26
N ASP A 545 -6.56 -24.17 -3.64
CA ASP A 545 -5.91 -25.45 -3.51
C ASP A 545 -4.64 -25.50 -4.36
N SER A 546 -3.63 -26.20 -3.87
CA SER A 546 -2.42 -26.45 -4.64
C SER A 546 -2.72 -27.52 -5.70
N GLU A 547 -2.90 -27.11 -6.95
CA GLU A 547 -2.84 -28.04 -8.10
C GLU A 547 -1.46 -28.67 -8.28
#